data_AF-A0AAE3VCD1-F1
#
_entry.id   AF-A0AAE3VCD1-F1
#
_cell.length_a   1.000
_cell.length_b   1.000
_cell.length_c   1.000
_cell.angle_alpha   90.00
_cell.angle_beta   90.00
_cell.angle_gamma   90.00
#
_symmetry.space_group_name_H-M   'P 1'
#
loop_
_entity.id
_entity.type
_entity.pdbx_description
1 polymer ?
#
loop_
_entity_poly.entity_id
_entity_poly.type
_entity_poly.pdbx_seq_one_letter_code
_entity_poly.pdbx_strand_id
1 'polypeptide(L)'
;MKAESVAYTVCQHYGIDTSDYSFGYIAGWSGGKGMPELKASLDTIRTASSELISRIDEKLQEISREQNRVTLSDQIDRLAADLDQYALDRDPYGYQDAVENREDGIGQIREQLEKGELSGIRESIRQDLVETAGSEDALRETAETLLSRLDALQKELDEGRENIADEKTNLNPEMSEKASGEAASCREAQKEEGKAVQKAGRMAGQHGKTSILQKLSEEKERMEKKPDQSRSSRGKDRGR
;
A
#
# COMPACT_ATOMS: atom_id res chain seq x y z
N MET A 1 8.90 41.12 -17.15
CA MET A 1 9.24 41.53 -15.76
C MET A 1 8.40 40.83 -14.70
N LYS A 2 7.07 40.98 -14.61
CA LYS A 2 6.28 40.27 -13.57
C LYS A 2 6.53 38.75 -13.54
N ALA A 3 6.57 38.09 -14.70
CA ALA A 3 6.85 36.66 -14.81
C ALA A 3 8.27 36.25 -14.36
N GLU A 4 9.26 37.12 -14.58
CA GLU A 4 10.66 36.88 -14.22
C GLU A 4 10.87 36.98 -12.70
N SER A 5 10.20 37.93 -12.06
CA SER A 5 10.20 38.04 -10.59
C SER A 5 9.47 36.88 -9.92
N VAL A 6 8.37 36.40 -10.54
CA VAL A 6 7.66 35.20 -10.09
C VAL A 6 8.57 33.97 -10.19
N ALA A 7 9.23 33.78 -11.34
CA ALA A 7 10.16 32.66 -11.54
C ALA A 7 11.30 32.68 -10.51
N TYR A 8 11.90 33.85 -10.23
CA TYR A 8 12.93 34.00 -9.21
C TYR A 8 12.43 33.59 -7.82
N THR A 9 11.26 34.08 -7.39
CA THR A 9 10.69 33.73 -6.08
C THR A 9 10.40 32.23 -5.95
N VAL A 10 9.88 31.60 -7.01
CA VAL A 10 9.62 30.16 -7.04
C VAL A 10 10.92 29.36 -7.00
N CYS A 11 11.92 29.71 -7.82
CA CYS A 11 13.21 29.00 -7.84
C CYS A 11 13.96 29.13 -6.51
N GLN A 12 13.96 30.32 -5.89
CA GLN A 12 14.55 30.53 -4.56
C GLN A 12 13.85 29.68 -3.48
N HIS A 13 12.53 29.53 -3.56
CA HIS A 13 11.77 28.67 -2.63
C HIS A 13 12.26 27.22 -2.65
N TYR A 14 12.65 26.72 -3.83
CA TYR A 14 13.18 25.35 -4.00
C TYR A 14 14.71 25.27 -3.95
N GLY A 15 15.40 26.35 -3.59
CA GLY A 15 16.88 26.38 -3.51
C GLY A 15 17.59 26.22 -4.85
N ILE A 16 16.90 26.49 -5.96
CA ILE A 16 17.47 26.44 -7.30
C ILE A 16 18.27 27.73 -7.53
N ASP A 17 19.58 27.59 -7.73
CA ASP A 17 20.45 28.73 -8.00
C ASP A 17 20.15 29.32 -9.39
N THR A 18 19.63 30.54 -9.40
CA THR A 18 19.36 31.32 -10.61
C THR A 18 20.18 32.62 -10.60
N SER A 19 21.33 32.65 -9.94
CA SER A 19 22.18 33.86 -9.81
C SER A 19 22.63 34.45 -11.16
N ASP A 20 22.72 33.61 -12.20
CA ASP A 20 22.98 34.04 -13.59
C ASP A 20 21.79 34.78 -14.25
N TYR A 21 20.59 34.72 -13.66
CA TYR A 21 19.39 35.49 -14.04
C TYR A 21 19.26 36.80 -13.22
N SER A 22 20.38 37.43 -12.90
CA SER A 22 20.39 38.65 -12.06
C SER A 22 19.86 39.88 -12.81
N PHE A 23 18.86 40.51 -12.20
CA PHE A 23 18.09 41.64 -12.71
C PHE A 23 18.93 42.94 -12.86
N GLY A 24 19.77 43.05 -13.88
CA GLY A 24 20.45 44.30 -14.25
C GLY A 24 19.50 45.45 -14.64
N TYR A 25 18.24 45.14 -14.93
CA TYR A 25 17.23 46.10 -15.40
C TYR A 25 16.41 46.76 -14.29
N ILE A 26 16.48 46.30 -13.03
CA ILE A 26 15.72 46.90 -11.91
C ILE A 26 16.15 48.34 -11.62
N ALA A 27 17.42 48.69 -11.88
CA ALA A 27 17.96 50.04 -11.63
C ALA A 27 17.29 51.15 -12.46
N GLY A 28 16.68 50.82 -13.61
CA GLY A 28 16.02 51.79 -14.49
C GLY A 28 14.49 51.89 -14.33
N TRP A 29 13.86 50.99 -13.57
CA TRP A 29 12.40 50.79 -13.60
C TRP A 29 11.63 51.54 -12.51
N SER A 30 12.31 52.08 -11.50
CA SER A 30 11.73 52.93 -10.45
C SER A 30 11.72 54.42 -10.81
N GLY A 31 12.40 54.82 -11.89
CA GLY A 31 12.60 56.22 -12.30
C GLY A 31 11.38 56.93 -12.91
N GLY A 32 10.18 56.70 -12.37
CA GLY A 32 8.95 57.39 -12.83
C GLY A 32 7.60 56.78 -12.43
N LYS A 33 7.55 55.69 -11.65
CA LYS A 33 6.28 55.05 -11.23
C LYS A 33 5.88 55.48 -9.82
N GLY A 34 4.58 55.67 -9.59
CA GLY A 34 4.04 56.02 -8.27
C GLY A 34 4.08 54.84 -7.29
N MET A 35 4.27 55.13 -6.00
CA MET A 35 4.20 54.16 -4.89
C MET A 35 3.04 53.15 -4.96
N PRO A 36 1.79 53.52 -5.32
CA PRO A 36 0.69 52.55 -5.41
C PRO A 36 0.83 51.52 -6.54
N GLU A 37 1.41 51.89 -7.69
CA GLU A 37 1.58 50.98 -8.83
C GLU A 37 2.66 49.92 -8.55
N LEU A 38 3.72 50.33 -7.84
CA LEU A 38 4.77 49.41 -7.40
C LEU A 38 4.23 48.38 -6.42
N LYS A 39 3.43 48.83 -5.44
CA LYS A 39 2.77 47.96 -4.46
C LYS A 39 1.85 46.95 -5.14
N ALA A 40 0.99 47.40 -6.06
CA ALA A 40 0.10 46.51 -6.82
C ALA A 40 0.88 45.48 -7.66
N SER A 41 2.01 45.87 -8.25
CA SER A 41 2.88 44.94 -8.99
C SER A 41 3.51 43.89 -8.09
N LEU A 42 3.95 44.29 -6.89
CA LEU A 42 4.56 43.39 -5.91
C LEU A 42 3.53 42.43 -5.31
N ASP A 43 2.32 42.91 -5.03
CA ASP A 43 1.20 42.07 -4.59
C ASP A 43 0.85 41.02 -5.67
N THR A 44 0.81 41.44 -6.95
CA THR A 44 0.61 40.50 -8.07
C THR A 44 1.68 39.41 -8.10
N ILE A 45 2.96 39.79 -7.96
CA ILE A 45 4.09 38.84 -7.98
C ILE A 45 4.01 37.89 -6.80
N ARG A 46 3.72 38.41 -5.59
CA ARG A 46 3.59 37.59 -4.38
C ARG A 46 2.46 36.57 -4.54
N THR A 47 1.26 37.00 -4.92
CA THR A 47 0.11 36.11 -5.10
C THR A 47 0.38 35.05 -6.15
N ALA A 48 0.88 35.44 -7.33
CA ALA A 48 1.19 34.49 -8.40
C ALA A 48 2.28 33.49 -8.00
N SER A 49 3.32 33.93 -7.27
CA SER A 49 4.38 33.03 -6.79
C SER A 49 3.86 32.06 -5.73
N SER A 50 3.06 32.54 -4.77
CA SER A 50 2.44 31.69 -3.74
C SER A 50 1.52 30.64 -4.36
N GLU A 51 0.68 31.03 -5.32
CA GLU A 51 -0.21 30.08 -6.01
C GLU A 51 0.57 29.01 -6.78
N LEU A 52 1.66 29.39 -7.46
CA LEU A 52 2.51 28.42 -8.17
C LEU A 52 3.23 27.47 -7.21
N ILE A 53 3.77 27.99 -6.10
CA ILE A 53 4.42 27.17 -5.07
C ILE A 53 3.42 26.15 -4.52
N SER A 54 2.22 26.57 -4.13
CA SER A 54 1.19 25.67 -3.62
C SER A 54 0.84 24.57 -4.62
N ARG A 55 0.66 24.91 -5.91
CA ARG A 55 0.38 23.92 -6.95
C ARG A 55 1.53 22.94 -7.19
N ILE A 56 2.78 23.41 -7.12
CA ILE A 56 3.96 22.55 -7.26
C ILE A 56 4.07 21.62 -6.06
N ASP A 57 3.87 22.12 -4.85
CA ASP A 57 3.91 21.32 -3.62
C ASP A 57 2.83 20.22 -3.65
N GLU A 58 1.61 20.56 -4.05
CA GLU A 58 0.52 19.59 -4.27
C GLU A 58 0.95 18.50 -5.28
N LYS A 59 1.55 18.90 -6.41
CA LYS A 59 2.01 17.95 -7.43
C LYS A 59 3.18 17.08 -6.97
N LEU A 60 4.12 17.64 -6.21
CA LEU A 60 5.23 16.89 -5.63
C LEU A 60 4.73 15.86 -4.61
N GLN A 61 3.74 16.22 -3.79
CA GLN A 61 3.09 15.28 -2.88
C GLN A 61 2.38 14.16 -3.64
N GLU A 62 1.63 14.47 -4.71
CA GLU A 62 0.96 13.48 -5.55
C GLU A 62 1.97 12.49 -6.17
N ILE A 63 3.06 13.01 -6.75
CA ILE A 63 4.14 12.20 -7.32
C ILE A 63 4.79 11.31 -6.25
N SER A 64 5.09 11.87 -5.08
CA SER A 64 5.69 11.11 -3.97
C SER A 64 4.78 9.98 -3.51
N ARG A 65 3.46 10.19 -3.48
CA ARG A 65 2.48 9.15 -3.13
C ARG A 65 2.46 8.05 -4.17
N GLU A 66 2.43 8.41 -5.45
CA GLU A 66 2.41 7.42 -6.53
C GLU A 66 3.71 6.59 -6.54
N GLN A 67 4.87 7.22 -6.33
CA GLN A 67 6.13 6.52 -6.17
C GLN A 67 6.13 5.57 -4.97
N ASN A 68 5.57 6.00 -3.83
CA ASN A 68 5.44 5.15 -2.66
C ASN A 68 4.52 3.94 -2.94
N ARG A 69 3.41 4.15 -3.65
CA ARG A 69 2.49 3.06 -4.04
C ARG A 69 3.13 2.05 -4.98
N VAL A 70 3.89 2.52 -5.98
CA VAL A 70 4.66 1.63 -6.87
C VAL A 70 5.69 0.84 -6.06
N THR A 71 6.44 1.50 -5.18
CA THR A 71 7.43 0.85 -4.34
C THR A 71 6.80 -0.20 -3.42
N LEU A 72 5.65 0.11 -2.81
CA LEU A 72 4.91 -0.82 -1.97
C LEU A 72 4.38 -2.01 -2.77
N SER A 73 3.85 -1.79 -3.98
CA SER A 73 3.44 -2.88 -4.87
C SER A 73 4.59 -3.82 -5.19
N ASP A 74 5.76 -3.28 -5.53
CA ASP A 74 6.96 -4.08 -5.81
C ASP A 74 7.42 -4.87 -4.56
N GLN A 75 7.32 -4.27 -3.37
CA GLN A 75 7.62 -4.96 -2.11
C GLN A 75 6.65 -6.11 -1.84
N ILE A 76 5.35 -5.90 -2.09
CA ILE A 76 4.30 -6.91 -1.98
C ILE A 76 4.58 -8.07 -2.95
N ASP A 77 4.90 -7.79 -4.20
CA ASP A 77 5.16 -8.82 -5.22
C ASP A 77 6.37 -9.68 -4.85
N ARG A 78 7.46 -9.06 -4.39
CA ARG A 78 8.65 -9.79 -3.91
C ARG A 78 8.34 -10.61 -2.67
N LEU A 79 7.63 -10.04 -1.69
CA LEU A 79 7.28 -10.74 -0.46
C LEU A 79 6.36 -11.93 -0.74
N ALA A 80 5.41 -11.80 -1.67
CA ALA A 80 4.54 -12.89 -2.07
C ALA A 80 5.33 -14.06 -2.68
N ALA A 81 6.29 -13.76 -3.56
CA ALA A 81 7.17 -14.77 -4.16
C ALA A 81 8.06 -15.47 -3.11
N ASP A 82 8.59 -14.72 -2.14
CA ASP A 82 9.45 -15.29 -1.10
C ASP A 82 8.64 -16.13 -0.09
N LEU A 83 7.41 -15.74 0.23
CA LEU A 83 6.49 -16.54 1.04
C LEU A 83 6.05 -17.82 0.34
N ASP A 84 5.80 -17.75 -0.97
CA ASP A 84 5.52 -18.91 -1.81
C ASP A 84 6.71 -19.89 -1.84
N GLN A 85 7.92 -19.36 -2.03
CA GLN A 85 9.15 -20.16 -1.98
C GLN A 85 9.35 -20.80 -0.60
N TYR A 86 9.12 -20.07 0.48
CA TYR A 86 9.18 -20.60 1.84
C TYR A 86 8.17 -21.73 2.05
N ALA A 87 6.94 -21.60 1.52
CA ALA A 87 5.93 -22.66 1.59
C ALA A 87 6.40 -23.94 0.89
N LEU A 88 7.03 -23.79 -0.29
CA LEU A 88 7.59 -24.90 -1.06
C LEU A 88 8.77 -25.56 -0.34
N ASP A 89 9.69 -24.77 0.20
CA ASP A 89 10.89 -25.30 0.87
C ASP A 89 10.54 -26.00 2.19
N ARG A 90 9.52 -25.48 2.89
CA ARG A 90 9.03 -26.06 4.16
C ARG A 90 8.34 -27.40 3.96
N ASP A 91 7.40 -27.48 3.02
CA ASP A 91 6.64 -28.71 2.74
C ASP A 91 6.45 -28.90 1.24
N PRO A 92 7.45 -29.48 0.55
CA PRO A 92 7.40 -29.68 -0.89
C PRO A 92 6.21 -30.51 -1.35
N TYR A 93 5.78 -31.49 -0.53
CA TYR A 93 4.72 -32.41 -0.89
C TYR A 93 3.34 -31.83 -0.61
N GLY A 94 3.14 -31.21 0.56
CA GLY A 94 1.91 -30.50 0.85
C GLY A 94 1.69 -29.33 -0.12
N TYR A 95 2.75 -28.66 -0.55
CA TYR A 95 2.64 -27.56 -1.51
C TYR A 95 2.10 -28.03 -2.85
N GLN A 96 2.57 -29.18 -3.34
CA GLN A 96 2.11 -29.77 -4.60
C GLN A 96 0.62 -30.16 -4.57
N ASP A 97 0.09 -30.53 -3.40
CA ASP A 97 -1.33 -30.86 -3.22
C ASP A 97 -2.20 -29.62 -2.99
N ALA A 98 -1.66 -28.57 -2.36
CA ALA A 98 -2.37 -27.34 -2.04
C ALA A 98 -2.43 -26.31 -3.18
N VAL A 99 -1.48 -26.37 -4.12
CA VAL A 99 -1.29 -25.36 -5.18
C VAL A 99 -1.27 -26.03 -6.56
N GLU A 100 -2.22 -25.67 -7.42
CA GLU A 100 -2.30 -26.19 -8.80
C GLU A 100 -1.18 -25.64 -9.71
N ASN A 101 -0.91 -24.34 -9.59
CA ASN A 101 0.17 -23.65 -10.30
C ASN A 101 0.82 -22.60 -9.39
N ARG A 102 2.14 -22.46 -9.49
CA ARG A 102 2.92 -21.50 -8.70
C ARG A 102 2.45 -20.06 -8.87
N GLU A 103 2.03 -19.68 -10.08
CA GLU A 103 1.48 -18.33 -10.32
C GLU A 103 0.19 -18.08 -9.51
N ASP A 104 -0.68 -19.08 -9.40
CA ASP A 104 -1.88 -19.01 -8.56
C ASP A 104 -1.51 -18.96 -7.07
N GLY A 105 -0.43 -19.66 -6.70
CA GLY A 105 0.09 -19.66 -5.35
C GLY A 105 0.54 -18.25 -4.90
N ILE A 106 1.42 -17.65 -5.69
CA ILE A 106 1.89 -16.27 -5.50
C ILE A 106 0.71 -15.29 -5.53
N GLY A 107 -0.24 -15.46 -6.45
CA GLY A 107 -1.43 -14.61 -6.55
C GLY A 107 -2.29 -14.63 -5.28
N GLN A 108 -2.53 -15.79 -4.69
CA GLN A 108 -3.29 -15.92 -3.42
C GLN A 108 -2.59 -15.23 -2.25
N ILE A 109 -1.27 -15.34 -2.17
CA ILE A 109 -0.48 -14.68 -1.11
C ILE A 109 -0.49 -13.17 -1.33
N ARG A 110 -0.22 -12.72 -2.55
CA ARG A 110 -0.24 -11.31 -2.94
C ARG A 110 -1.56 -10.64 -2.57
N GLU A 111 -2.69 -11.28 -2.89
CA GLU A 111 -4.03 -10.74 -2.58
C GLU A 111 -4.23 -10.55 -1.07
N GLN A 112 -3.71 -11.45 -0.23
CA GLN A 112 -3.76 -11.29 1.23
C GLN A 112 -2.86 -10.16 1.72
N LEU A 113 -1.67 -10.00 1.12
CA LEU A 113 -0.77 -8.90 1.43
C LEU A 113 -1.41 -7.54 1.11
N GLU A 114 -2.05 -7.42 -0.06
CA GLU A 114 -2.76 -6.20 -0.49
C GLU A 114 -3.96 -5.87 0.41
N LYS A 115 -4.69 -6.89 0.88
CA LYS A 115 -5.81 -6.72 1.82
C LYS A 115 -5.36 -6.44 3.26
N GLY A 116 -4.07 -6.64 3.57
CA GLY A 116 -3.54 -6.54 4.93
C GLY A 116 -3.97 -7.70 5.84
N GLU A 117 -4.38 -8.83 5.27
CA GLU A 117 -4.79 -10.04 6.00
C GLU A 117 -3.56 -10.87 6.42
N LEU A 118 -2.54 -10.22 7.00
CA LEU A 118 -1.24 -10.81 7.30
C LEU A 118 -1.20 -11.69 8.55
N SER A 119 -2.27 -11.69 9.35
CA SER A 119 -2.31 -12.41 10.62
C SER A 119 -2.21 -13.92 10.44
N GLY A 120 -2.91 -14.49 9.44
CA GLY A 120 -2.88 -15.92 9.16
C GLY A 120 -1.50 -16.41 8.68
N ILE A 121 -0.85 -15.62 7.83
CA ILE A 121 0.50 -15.92 7.31
C ILE A 121 1.52 -15.84 8.45
N ARG A 122 1.50 -14.77 9.26
CA ARG A 122 2.42 -14.60 10.39
C ARG A 122 2.28 -15.71 11.43
N GLU A 123 1.05 -16.09 11.76
CA GLU A 123 0.81 -17.15 12.74
C GLU A 123 1.31 -18.50 12.23
N SER A 124 1.09 -18.82 10.96
CA SER A 124 1.63 -20.02 10.33
C SER A 124 3.16 -20.06 10.45
N ILE A 125 3.87 -18.99 10.05
CA ILE A 125 5.33 -18.95 10.15
C ILE A 125 5.83 -19.04 11.61
N ARG A 126 5.12 -18.43 12.56
CA ARG A 126 5.47 -18.52 14.00
C ARG A 126 5.32 -19.93 14.54
N GLN A 127 4.24 -20.63 14.18
CA GLN A 127 4.04 -22.03 14.57
C GLN A 127 5.19 -22.91 14.07
N ASP A 128 5.67 -22.65 12.85
CA ASP A 128 6.77 -23.41 12.25
C ASP A 128 8.06 -23.25 13.02
N LEU A 129 8.39 -22.01 13.42
CA LEU A 129 9.55 -21.70 14.23
C LEU A 129 9.54 -22.43 15.58
N VAL A 130 8.35 -22.70 16.12
CA VAL A 130 8.17 -23.48 17.35
C VAL A 130 8.35 -24.98 17.08
N GLU A 131 7.84 -25.49 15.96
CA GLU A 131 7.88 -26.91 15.61
C GLU A 131 9.24 -27.38 15.06
N THR A 132 9.99 -26.50 14.38
CA THR A 132 11.26 -26.80 13.70
C THR A 132 12.50 -26.61 14.58
N ALA A 133 12.33 -26.62 15.91
CA ALA A 133 13.39 -26.35 16.90
C ALA A 133 14.58 -27.34 16.93
N GLY A 134 14.86 -28.10 15.86
CA GLY A 134 15.88 -29.15 15.87
C GLY A 134 16.61 -29.55 14.58
N SER A 135 16.36 -29.01 13.37
CA SER A 135 17.16 -29.49 12.21
C SER A 135 17.42 -28.59 11.00
N GLU A 136 16.83 -27.40 10.82
CA GLU A 136 17.10 -26.57 9.62
C GLU A 136 17.25 -25.09 9.94
N ASP A 137 18.47 -24.69 10.36
CA ASP A 137 18.81 -23.30 10.69
C ASP A 137 18.54 -22.31 9.54
N ALA A 138 18.68 -22.75 8.28
CA ALA A 138 18.43 -21.93 7.10
C ALA A 138 16.95 -21.57 6.92
N LEU A 139 16.02 -22.53 7.09
CA LEU A 139 14.59 -22.25 7.00
C LEU A 139 14.15 -21.32 8.13
N ARG A 140 14.73 -21.49 9.32
CA ARG A 140 14.48 -20.62 10.46
C ARG A 140 14.87 -19.16 10.19
N GLU A 141 16.06 -18.94 9.63
CA GLU A 141 16.53 -17.59 9.27
C GLU A 141 15.63 -16.95 8.21
N THR A 142 15.18 -17.73 7.21
CA THR A 142 14.23 -17.23 6.21
C THR A 142 12.88 -16.87 6.82
N ALA A 143 12.34 -17.70 7.72
CA ALA A 143 11.09 -17.44 8.44
C ALA A 143 11.17 -16.16 9.30
N GLU A 144 12.25 -15.97 10.06
CA GLU A 144 12.46 -14.77 10.89
C GLU A 144 12.58 -13.50 10.02
N THR A 145 13.26 -13.60 8.87
CA THR A 145 13.36 -12.52 7.89
C THR A 145 12.00 -12.17 7.28
N LEU A 146 11.20 -13.18 6.92
CA LEU A 146 9.85 -13.01 6.37
C LEU A 146 8.90 -12.36 7.38
N LEU A 147 8.95 -12.76 8.65
CA LEU A 147 8.18 -12.11 9.72
C LEU A 147 8.55 -10.63 9.87
N SER A 148 9.85 -10.31 9.85
CA SER A 148 10.32 -8.93 9.95
C SER A 148 9.83 -8.09 8.76
N ARG A 149 9.85 -8.64 7.54
CA ARG A 149 9.33 -7.98 6.34
C ARG A 149 7.81 -7.80 6.36
N LEU A 150 7.07 -8.79 6.86
CA LEU A 150 5.61 -8.70 7.05
C LEU A 150 5.24 -7.61 8.05
N ASP A 151 5.98 -7.49 9.16
CA ASP A 151 5.74 -6.45 10.17
C ASP A 151 6.09 -5.05 9.64
N ALA A 152 7.16 -4.92 8.85
CA ALA A 152 7.48 -3.66 8.16
C ALA A 152 6.39 -3.25 7.16
N LEU A 153 5.89 -4.21 6.36
CA LEU A 153 4.84 -3.96 5.39
C LEU A 153 3.50 -3.60 6.05
N GLN A 154 3.16 -4.26 7.16
CA GLN A 154 1.99 -3.88 7.97
C GLN A 154 2.08 -2.43 8.43
N LYS A 155 3.26 -2.03 8.93
CA LYS A 155 3.52 -0.67 9.39
C LYS A 155 3.38 0.35 8.25
N GLU A 156 3.95 0.08 7.08
CA GLU A 156 3.81 0.96 5.90
C GLU A 156 2.36 1.10 5.44
N LEU A 157 1.57 0.01 5.49
CA LEU A 157 0.13 0.04 5.21
C LEU A 157 -0.65 0.87 6.23
N ASP A 158 -0.29 0.80 7.51
CA ASP A 158 -0.94 1.55 8.59
C ASP A 158 -0.57 3.05 8.54
N GLU A 159 0.72 3.39 8.32
CA GLU A 159 1.19 4.77 8.14
C GLU A 159 0.59 5.42 6.88
N GLY A 160 0.43 4.66 5.80
CA GLY A 160 -0.29 5.11 4.60
C GLY A 160 -1.75 5.49 4.86
N ARG A 161 -2.40 4.87 5.87
CA ARG A 161 -3.77 5.22 6.28
C ARG A 161 -3.82 6.48 7.14
N GLU A 162 -2.83 6.69 8.02
CA GLU A 162 -2.74 7.88 8.88
C GLU A 162 -2.47 9.16 8.07
N ASN A 163 -1.57 9.11 7.09
CA ASN A 163 -1.25 10.27 6.25
C ASN A 163 -2.45 10.80 5.42
N ILE A 164 -3.42 9.93 5.08
CA ILE A 164 -4.66 10.32 4.39
C ILE A 164 -5.65 11.00 5.36
N ALA A 165 -5.57 10.70 6.66
CA ALA A 165 -6.45 11.29 7.68
C ALA A 165 -6.02 12.73 8.04
N ASP A 166 -4.72 13.00 8.08
CA ASP A 166 -4.18 14.34 8.36
C ASP A 166 -4.37 15.33 7.19
N GLU A 167 -4.43 14.85 5.94
CA GLU A 167 -4.68 15.72 4.79
C GLU A 167 -6.12 16.25 4.73
N LYS A 168 -7.10 15.47 5.21
CA LYS A 168 -8.50 15.93 5.27
C LYS A 168 -8.73 17.04 6.31
N THR A 169 -7.84 17.15 7.29
CA THR A 169 -7.91 18.18 8.34
C THR A 169 -7.05 19.40 8.04
N ASN A 170 -6.06 19.29 7.14
CA ASN A 170 -5.08 20.34 6.83
C ASN A 170 -5.34 21.12 5.51
N LEU A 171 -6.42 20.80 4.78
CA LEU A 171 -6.99 21.72 3.79
C LEU A 171 -7.65 22.88 4.56
N ASN A 172 -6.95 24.01 4.63
CA ASN A 172 -7.27 25.12 5.53
C ASN A 172 -8.73 25.64 5.44
N PRO A 173 -9.31 26.10 6.57
CA PRO A 173 -10.71 26.46 6.74
C PRO A 173 -11.12 27.85 6.20
N GLU A 174 -10.21 28.60 5.58
CA GLU A 174 -10.53 29.91 5.01
C GLU A 174 -10.90 29.79 3.53
N MET A 175 -12.21 29.67 3.27
CA MET A 175 -12.99 29.99 2.06
C MET A 175 -14.23 29.08 1.88
N SER A 176 -14.75 28.45 2.94
CA SER A 176 -15.99 27.64 2.86
C SER A 176 -17.29 28.40 3.17
N GLU A 177 -17.25 29.70 3.49
CA GLU A 177 -18.45 30.45 3.91
C GLU A 177 -19.34 30.97 2.77
N LYS A 178 -19.19 30.47 1.53
CA LYS A 178 -20.07 30.86 0.41
C LYS A 178 -20.70 29.72 -0.40
N ALA A 179 -20.52 28.45 0.00
CA ALA A 179 -21.10 27.31 -0.73
C ALA A 179 -22.11 26.47 0.08
N SER A 180 -22.64 27.01 1.19
CA SER A 180 -23.65 26.33 2.02
C SER A 180 -25.10 26.50 1.51
N GLY A 181 -25.34 27.37 0.51
CA GLY A 181 -26.69 27.74 0.09
C GLY A 181 -27.39 26.83 -0.93
N GLU A 182 -26.67 26.08 -1.78
CA GLU A 182 -27.30 25.44 -2.97
C GLU A 182 -27.17 23.91 -3.05
N ALA A 183 -26.36 23.26 -2.19
CA ALA A 183 -26.16 21.81 -2.22
C ALA A 183 -27.19 20.98 -1.44
N ALA A 184 -28.23 21.62 -0.88
CA ALA A 184 -29.28 20.93 -0.13
C ALA A 184 -30.40 20.36 -1.02
N SER A 185 -30.58 20.86 -2.25
CA SER A 185 -31.72 20.46 -3.10
C SER A 185 -31.46 19.25 -4.01
N CYS A 186 -30.21 18.81 -4.19
CA CYS A 186 -29.89 17.70 -5.12
C CYS A 186 -29.65 16.34 -4.44
N ARG A 187 -29.69 16.26 -3.09
CA ARG A 187 -29.35 15.03 -2.34
C ARG A 187 -30.49 14.02 -2.20
N GLU A 188 -31.72 14.37 -2.53
CA GLU A 188 -32.86 13.44 -2.39
C GLU A 188 -33.16 12.63 -3.67
N ALA A 189 -32.58 12.98 -4.82
CA ALA A 189 -32.89 12.32 -6.09
C ALA A 189 -32.00 11.10 -6.45
N GLN A 190 -30.95 10.78 -5.68
CA GLN A 190 -29.97 9.74 -6.05
C GLN A 190 -29.97 8.49 -5.15
N LYS A 191 -30.94 8.34 -4.23
CA LYS A 191 -31.00 7.21 -3.29
C LYS A 191 -31.76 5.98 -3.80
N GLU A 192 -32.46 6.07 -4.93
CA GLU A 192 -33.31 4.98 -5.45
C GLU A 192 -32.68 4.16 -6.59
N GLU A 193 -31.70 4.66 -7.34
CA GLU A 193 -31.09 3.88 -8.45
C GLU A 193 -29.94 2.94 -8.03
N GLY A 194 -29.42 3.04 -6.80
CA GLY A 194 -28.32 2.21 -6.32
C GLY A 194 -28.70 0.78 -5.89
N LYS A 195 -29.99 0.43 -5.81
CA LYS A 195 -30.45 -0.87 -5.30
C LYS A 195 -30.56 -1.98 -6.37
N ALA A 196 -30.38 -1.67 -7.66
CA ALA A 196 -30.57 -2.65 -8.74
C ALA A 196 -29.28 -3.38 -9.20
N VAL A 197 -28.08 -2.90 -8.84
CA VAL A 197 -26.80 -3.49 -9.32
C VAL A 197 -26.22 -4.55 -8.36
N GLN A 198 -26.76 -4.71 -7.15
CA GLN A 198 -26.25 -5.70 -6.18
C GLN A 198 -26.79 -7.13 -6.37
N LYS A 199 -27.66 -7.39 -7.37
CA LYS A 199 -28.31 -8.71 -7.54
C LYS A 199 -27.82 -9.55 -8.72
N ALA A 200 -26.68 -9.23 -9.34
CA ALA A 200 -26.15 -9.98 -10.49
C ALA A 200 -24.67 -10.38 -10.36
N GLY A 201 -24.25 -10.82 -9.17
CA GLY A 201 -22.91 -11.37 -8.92
C GLY A 201 -22.96 -12.54 -7.95
N ARG A 202 -23.94 -13.44 -8.11
CA ARG A 202 -23.97 -14.73 -7.42
C ARG A 202 -23.44 -15.76 -8.43
N MET A 203 -22.46 -16.56 -8.00
CA MET A 203 -21.91 -17.76 -8.67
C MET A 203 -20.56 -17.56 -9.41
N ALA A 204 -19.47 -17.40 -8.65
CA ALA A 204 -18.14 -17.88 -9.05
C ALA A 204 -17.33 -18.17 -7.78
N GLY A 205 -17.00 -19.45 -7.56
CA GLY A 205 -15.92 -19.93 -6.68
C GLY A 205 -15.85 -19.40 -5.25
N GLN A 206 -16.65 -19.97 -4.34
CA GLN A 206 -16.24 -20.03 -2.93
C GLN A 206 -15.11 -21.07 -2.80
N HIS A 207 -13.86 -20.68 -3.03
CA HIS A 207 -12.71 -21.45 -2.58
C HIS A 207 -11.97 -20.65 -1.50
N GLY A 208 -11.99 -21.23 -0.30
CA GLY A 208 -11.26 -20.92 0.95
C GLY A 208 -10.55 -19.57 1.10
N LYS A 209 -11.00 -18.80 2.10
CA LYS A 209 -10.31 -17.63 2.68
C LYS A 209 -9.01 -18.00 3.45
N THR A 210 -8.37 -19.11 3.10
CA THR A 210 -7.22 -19.66 3.82
C THR A 210 -5.99 -19.63 2.92
N SER A 211 -4.93 -19.01 3.43
CA SER A 211 -3.63 -18.93 2.77
C SER A 211 -3.06 -20.31 2.48
N ILE A 212 -2.15 -20.42 1.51
CA ILE A 212 -1.44 -21.67 1.18
C ILE A 212 -0.72 -22.19 2.43
N LEU A 213 -0.01 -21.31 3.13
CA LEU A 213 0.66 -21.62 4.39
C LEU A 213 -0.32 -22.12 5.49
N GLN A 214 -1.57 -21.64 5.48
CA GLN A 214 -2.60 -22.11 6.41
C GLN A 214 -3.13 -23.49 6.01
N LYS A 215 -3.39 -23.71 4.71
CA LYS A 215 -3.81 -25.03 4.19
C LYS A 215 -2.76 -26.09 4.49
N LEU A 216 -1.48 -25.75 4.30
CA LEU A 216 -0.34 -26.61 4.64
C LEU A 216 -0.29 -26.95 6.13
N SER A 217 -0.47 -25.97 7.01
CA SER A 217 -0.54 -26.24 8.46
C SER A 217 -1.74 -27.11 8.86
N GLU A 218 -2.93 -26.89 8.27
CA GLU A 218 -4.14 -27.66 8.55
C GLU A 218 -4.04 -29.11 8.07
N GLU A 219 -3.39 -29.34 6.93
CA GLU A 219 -3.17 -30.67 6.36
C GLU A 219 -2.18 -31.49 7.19
N LYS A 220 -1.10 -30.87 7.65
CA LYS A 220 -0.14 -31.48 8.58
C LYS A 220 -0.83 -31.94 9.86
N GLU A 221 -1.66 -31.08 10.48
CA GLU A 221 -2.44 -31.45 11.67
C GLU A 221 -3.40 -32.63 11.43
N ARG A 222 -4.00 -32.72 10.24
CA ARG A 222 -4.90 -33.83 9.87
C ARG A 222 -4.14 -35.15 9.71
N MET A 223 -2.92 -35.10 9.20
CA MET A 223 -2.05 -36.26 9.03
C MET A 223 -1.52 -36.78 10.38
N GLU A 224 -1.10 -35.90 11.29
CA GLU A 224 -0.65 -36.27 12.64
C GLU A 224 -1.78 -36.87 13.51
N LYS A 225 -3.04 -36.51 13.25
CA LYS A 225 -4.20 -37.04 13.98
C LYS A 225 -4.71 -38.40 13.45
N LYS A 226 -4.12 -38.99 12.39
CA LYS A 226 -4.49 -40.35 11.98
C LYS A 226 -3.83 -41.39 12.90
N PRO A 227 -4.59 -42.19 13.66
CA PRO A 227 -4.01 -43.24 14.49
C PRO A 227 -3.38 -44.32 13.59
N ASP A 228 -2.16 -44.73 13.95
CA ASP A 228 -1.42 -45.83 13.34
C ASP A 228 -2.25 -47.13 13.35
N GLN A 229 -3.01 -47.37 12.28
CA GLN A 229 -3.66 -48.64 12.01
C GLN A 229 -2.82 -49.45 11.04
N SER A 230 -1.57 -49.72 11.41
CA SER A 230 -0.73 -50.64 10.65
C SER A 230 0.20 -51.47 11.54
N ARG A 231 -0.38 -52.29 12.43
CA ARG A 231 0.23 -53.55 12.91
C ARG A 231 -0.76 -54.40 13.70
N SER A 232 -1.52 -55.27 13.03
CA SER A 232 -1.80 -56.65 13.48
C SER A 232 -2.81 -57.33 12.54
N SER A 233 -2.31 -58.01 11.52
CA SER A 233 -3.04 -59.11 10.88
C SER A 233 -2.07 -60.06 10.17
N ARG A 234 -1.18 -60.69 10.94
CA ARG A 234 -0.51 -61.93 10.54
C ARG A 234 -0.61 -62.96 11.65
N GLY A 235 -1.63 -63.81 11.51
CA GLY A 235 -1.81 -65.04 12.27
C GLY A 235 -2.85 -65.89 11.56
N LYS A 236 -2.48 -66.43 10.40
CA LYS A 236 -3.28 -67.42 9.67
C LYS A 236 -3.38 -68.69 10.51
N ASP A 237 -4.61 -69.01 10.86
CA ASP A 237 -5.24 -70.33 10.91
C ASP A 237 -4.42 -71.50 10.34
N ARG A 238 -4.30 -72.58 11.14
CA ARG A 238 -4.26 -74.00 10.72
C ARG A 238 -4.22 -74.94 11.92
N GLY A 239 -5.18 -75.88 11.98
CA GLY A 239 -4.96 -77.19 12.61
C GLY A 239 -6.13 -77.72 13.42
N ARG A 240 -7.04 -78.42 12.72
CA ARG A 240 -8.04 -79.33 13.28
C ARG A 240 -7.41 -80.70 13.54
#